data_AF-A0A925ZQB1-F1
#
_entry.id   AF-A0A925ZQB1-F1
#
_cell.length_a   1.000
_cell.length_b   1.000
_cell.length_c   1.000
_cell.angle_alpha   90.00
_cell.angle_beta   90.00
_cell.angle_gamma   90.00
#
_symmetry.space_group_name_H-M   'P 1'
#
loop_
_entity.id
_entity.type
_entity.pdbx_description
1 polymer ?
#
loop_
_entity_poly.entity_id
_entity_poly.type
_entity_poly.pdbx_seq_one_letter_code
_entity_poly.pdbx_strand_id
1 'polypeptide(L)'
;MVARARIVALVLATSSAACTRMEHEASAVSWAGTLGEAACSAETGAHDLSVLDWTATDRGVLEEKLRGGPVVVSFTGCELAIVAGCTVGTGRYRWYGYGRKDERIEVHDLDELRARLPLGATHLVGALQHHGGLSASLTQVGLWMLELRDEPAPQTTGACAGATHVIVGAHAGAFALGGTARHRTDAG
;
A
#
# COMPACT_ATOMS: atom_id res chain seq x y z
N MET A 1 -77.30 37.16 -9.39
CA MET A 1 -76.20 37.74 -10.20
C MET A 1 -74.95 36.93 -9.94
N VAL A 2 -74.40 36.32 -10.99
CA VAL A 2 -73.23 35.43 -10.95
C VAL A 2 -72.01 36.26 -11.36
N ALA A 3 -71.00 36.36 -10.50
CA ALA A 3 -69.71 36.96 -10.86
C ALA A 3 -68.63 35.89 -10.74
N ARG A 4 -68.19 35.39 -11.90
CA ARG A 4 -67.09 34.44 -12.06
C ARG A 4 -65.77 35.19 -11.90
N ALA A 5 -65.06 34.97 -10.80
CA ALA A 5 -63.67 35.42 -10.66
C ALA A 5 -62.75 34.41 -11.34
N ARG A 6 -62.08 34.86 -12.42
CA ARG A 6 -60.98 34.14 -13.05
C ARG A 6 -59.71 34.43 -12.27
N ILE A 7 -59.21 33.46 -11.51
CA ILE A 7 -57.88 33.52 -10.91
C ILE A 7 -56.93 32.74 -11.83
N VAL A 8 -55.96 33.47 -12.37
CA VAL A 8 -54.86 32.96 -13.18
C VAL A 8 -53.97 32.10 -12.28
N ALA A 9 -53.86 30.82 -12.59
CA ALA A 9 -52.95 29.91 -11.91
C ALA A 9 -51.51 30.21 -12.34
N LEU A 10 -50.70 30.74 -11.42
CA LEU A 10 -49.27 30.90 -11.59
C LEU A 10 -48.61 29.52 -11.40
N VAL A 11 -48.20 28.89 -12.49
CA VAL A 11 -47.40 27.65 -12.45
C VAL A 11 -45.99 28.02 -12.02
N LEU A 12 -45.67 27.82 -10.73
CA LEU A 12 -44.29 27.79 -10.28
C LEU A 12 -43.68 26.45 -10.71
N ALA A 13 -42.78 26.50 -11.69
CA ALA A 13 -41.94 25.36 -12.05
C ALA A 13 -40.99 25.07 -10.88
N THR A 14 -41.35 24.10 -10.04
CA THR A 14 -40.45 23.55 -9.03
C THR A 14 -39.46 22.63 -9.72
N SER A 15 -38.25 23.12 -9.98
CA SER A 15 -37.12 22.29 -10.38
C SER A 15 -36.81 21.30 -9.26
N SER A 16 -37.22 20.06 -9.43
CA SER A 16 -36.74 18.93 -8.64
C SER A 16 -35.26 18.73 -8.98
N ALA A 17 -34.38 19.37 -8.21
CA ALA A 17 -32.98 18.97 -8.15
C ALA A 17 -32.94 17.56 -7.54
N ALA A 18 -32.84 16.56 -8.42
CA ALA A 18 -32.60 15.19 -8.02
C ALA A 18 -31.32 15.16 -7.18
N CYS A 19 -31.45 14.85 -5.89
CA CYS A 19 -30.31 14.44 -5.07
C CYS A 19 -29.84 13.10 -5.64
N THR A 20 -28.83 13.15 -6.52
CA THR A 20 -28.08 11.96 -6.88
C THR A 20 -27.42 11.44 -5.60
N ARG A 21 -27.77 10.20 -5.25
CA ARG A 21 -27.08 9.42 -4.22
C ARG A 21 -25.63 9.32 -4.65
N MET A 22 -24.75 10.10 -4.03
CA MET A 22 -23.31 9.93 -4.16
C MET A 22 -22.96 8.60 -3.51
N GLU A 23 -22.78 7.56 -4.32
CA GLU A 23 -22.03 6.39 -3.92
C GLU A 23 -20.61 6.87 -3.64
N HIS A 24 -20.25 6.92 -2.35
CA HIS A 24 -18.85 7.02 -1.95
C HIS A 24 -18.17 5.73 -2.40
N GLU A 25 -17.65 5.71 -3.63
CA GLU A 25 -16.52 4.87 -3.96
C GLU A 25 -15.44 5.19 -2.92
N ALA A 26 -15.09 4.20 -2.10
CA ALA A 26 -13.94 4.29 -1.23
C ALA A 26 -12.73 4.54 -2.14
N SER A 27 -12.29 5.79 -2.22
CA SER A 27 -11.05 6.12 -2.91
C SER A 27 -9.94 5.33 -2.25
N ALA A 28 -9.44 4.32 -2.95
CA ALA A 28 -8.12 3.79 -2.67
C ALA A 28 -7.17 5.00 -2.78
N VAL A 29 -6.50 5.32 -1.69
CA VAL A 29 -5.41 6.29 -1.71
C VAL A 29 -4.29 5.65 -2.53
N SER A 30 -4.18 6.03 -3.80
CA SER A 30 -3.07 5.65 -4.68
C SER A 30 -1.99 6.72 -4.63
N TRP A 31 -0.73 6.29 -4.57
CA TRP A 31 0.44 7.18 -4.46
C TRP A 31 1.48 6.77 -5.50
N ALA A 32 1.14 7.00 -6.77
CA ALA A 32 1.97 6.57 -7.89
C ALA A 32 3.27 7.38 -8.04
N GLY A 33 4.39 6.65 -8.02
CA GLY A 33 5.59 6.96 -8.77
C GLY A 33 5.69 6.04 -9.98
N THR A 34 5.73 6.59 -11.19
CA THR A 34 5.74 5.79 -12.44
C THR A 34 7.08 5.07 -12.64
N LEU A 35 7.10 3.75 -12.42
CA LEU A 35 8.07 2.82 -13.00
C LEU A 35 7.30 1.73 -13.75
N GLY A 36 7.73 1.38 -14.96
CA GLY A 36 6.99 0.47 -15.83
C GLY A 36 6.85 -0.94 -15.27
N GLU A 37 5.72 -1.58 -15.57
CA GLU A 37 5.26 -2.94 -15.18
C GLU A 37 6.35 -4.03 -15.04
N ALA A 38 7.44 -3.97 -15.80
CA ALA A 38 8.52 -4.95 -15.78
C ALA A 38 9.39 -4.91 -14.50
N ALA A 39 9.44 -3.78 -13.79
CA ALA A 39 10.27 -3.65 -12.58
C ALA A 39 9.67 -4.32 -11.33
N CYS A 40 8.39 -4.68 -11.38
CA CYS A 40 7.64 -5.20 -10.23
C CYS A 40 7.33 -6.69 -10.37
N SER A 41 7.73 -7.24 -11.51
CA SER A 41 7.71 -8.65 -11.87
C SER A 41 9.09 -9.25 -11.63
N ALA A 42 9.64 -9.12 -10.42
CA ALA A 42 10.73 -10.00 -10.01
C ALA A 42 10.14 -11.41 -9.83
N GLU A 43 10.61 -12.36 -10.65
CA GLU A 43 10.11 -13.73 -10.88
C GLU A 43 10.08 -14.69 -9.68
N THR A 44 9.62 -14.23 -8.52
CA THR A 44 9.47 -15.06 -7.32
C THR A 44 8.09 -14.79 -6.76
N GLY A 45 7.25 -15.82 -6.69
CA GLY A 45 5.80 -15.78 -6.41
C GLY A 45 5.38 -15.28 -5.02
N ALA A 46 6.21 -14.48 -4.37
CA ALA A 46 5.89 -13.66 -3.22
C ALA A 46 6.46 -12.26 -3.49
N HIS A 47 5.59 -11.26 -3.61
CA HIS A 47 6.03 -9.88 -3.68
C HIS A 47 6.53 -9.47 -2.29
N ASP A 48 7.82 -9.66 -2.02
CA ASP A 48 8.50 -9.09 -0.86
C ASP A 48 8.59 -7.58 -1.03
N LEU A 49 7.47 -6.91 -0.79
CA LEU A 49 7.36 -5.47 -0.90
C LEU A 49 7.95 -4.86 0.36
N SER A 50 9.05 -4.15 0.18
CA SER A 50 9.71 -3.49 1.29
C SER A 50 8.89 -2.30 1.75
N VAL A 51 8.49 -2.33 3.01
CA VAL A 51 7.81 -1.28 3.76
C VAL A 51 8.68 0.00 3.95
N LEU A 52 9.89 0.04 3.36
CA LEU A 52 10.79 1.20 3.39
C LEU A 52 10.16 2.48 2.84
N ASP A 53 9.30 2.37 1.83
CA ASP A 53 8.63 3.52 1.21
C ASP A 53 7.31 3.92 1.89
N TRP A 54 6.86 3.14 2.88
CA TRP A 54 5.61 3.44 3.58
C TRP A 54 5.80 4.58 4.58
N THR A 55 4.75 5.38 4.76
CA THR A 55 4.72 6.35 5.85
C THR A 55 4.64 5.61 7.20
N ALA A 56 5.01 6.30 8.29
CA ALA A 56 4.85 5.74 9.63
C ALA A 56 3.39 5.41 9.95
N THR A 57 2.45 6.18 9.40
CA THR A 57 1.01 5.96 9.56
C THR A 57 0.56 4.67 8.88
N ASP A 58 0.95 4.45 7.62
CA ASP A 58 0.53 3.26 6.86
C ASP A 58 1.08 1.97 7.50
N ARG A 59 2.32 2.03 8.01
CA ARG A 59 2.91 0.96 8.81
C ARG A 59 2.07 0.66 10.05
N GLY A 60 1.72 1.70 10.82
CA GLY A 60 0.89 1.54 12.02
C GLY A 60 -0.47 0.92 11.71
N VAL A 61 -1.09 1.28 10.58
CA VAL A 61 -2.36 0.69 10.13
C VAL A 61 -2.20 -0.80 9.82
N LEU A 62 -1.13 -1.20 9.14
CA LEU A 62 -0.86 -2.62 8.87
C LEU A 62 -0.60 -3.38 10.17
N GLU A 63 0.26 -2.86 11.05
CA GLU A 63 0.57 -3.49 12.34
C GLU A 63 -0.68 -3.73 13.18
N GLU A 64 -1.61 -2.78 13.20
CA GLU A 64 -2.89 -2.95 13.88
C GLU A 64 -3.77 -3.99 13.20
N LYS A 65 -3.87 -3.96 11.87
CA LYS A 65 -4.67 -4.93 11.11
C LYS A 65 -4.18 -6.37 11.24
N LEU A 66 -2.87 -6.58 11.30
CA LEU A 66 -2.27 -7.91 11.53
C LEU A 66 -2.74 -8.54 12.86
N ARG A 67 -3.12 -7.73 13.86
CA ARG A 67 -3.69 -8.24 15.13
C ARG A 67 -5.14 -8.69 14.97
N GLY A 68 -5.87 -8.15 14.00
CA GLY A 68 -7.30 -8.39 13.80
C GLY A 68 -7.64 -9.61 12.94
N GLY A 69 -6.73 -10.05 12.07
CA GLY A 69 -6.97 -11.17 11.15
C GLY A 69 -6.36 -10.90 9.76
N PRO A 70 -6.59 -11.80 8.78
CA PRO A 70 -5.96 -11.70 7.46
C PRO A 70 -6.21 -10.35 6.79
N VAL A 71 -5.16 -9.75 6.26
CA VAL A 71 -5.23 -8.42 5.64
C VAL A 71 -5.36 -8.54 4.13
N VAL A 72 -6.44 -7.99 3.59
CA VAL A 72 -6.71 -7.96 2.15
C VAL A 72 -6.14 -6.68 1.54
N VAL A 73 -5.49 -6.83 0.39
CA VAL A 73 -4.81 -5.75 -0.33
C VAL A 73 -5.16 -5.76 -1.82
N SER A 74 -5.09 -4.59 -2.43
CA SER A 74 -5.00 -4.43 -3.87
C SER A 74 -3.54 -4.22 -4.23
N PHE A 75 -3.07 -4.98 -5.21
CA PHE A 75 -1.78 -4.83 -5.84
C PHE A 75 -1.98 -4.57 -7.33
N THR A 76 -1.70 -3.35 -7.76
CA THR A 76 -1.88 -2.89 -9.15
C THR A 76 -0.75 -1.93 -9.48
N GLY A 77 -0.08 -2.10 -10.63
CA GLY A 77 0.97 -1.17 -11.07
C GLY A 77 2.07 -0.95 -10.02
N CYS A 78 2.48 -2.01 -9.31
CA CYS A 78 3.49 -1.97 -8.24
C CYS A 78 3.05 -1.32 -6.93
N GLU A 79 1.83 -0.82 -6.83
CA GLU A 79 1.32 -0.21 -5.63
C GLU A 79 0.57 -1.23 -4.79
N LEU A 80 0.89 -1.24 -3.49
CA LEU A 80 0.19 -2.04 -2.50
C LEU A 80 -0.67 -1.14 -1.63
N ALA A 81 -1.99 -1.34 -1.67
CA ALA A 81 -2.93 -0.61 -0.84
C ALA A 81 -3.81 -1.59 -0.05
N ILE A 82 -4.06 -1.27 1.22
CA ILE A 82 -4.94 -2.06 2.07
C ILE A 82 -6.39 -1.78 1.68
N VAL A 83 -7.15 -2.83 1.35
CA VAL A 83 -8.57 -2.70 1.03
C VAL A 83 -9.38 -2.61 2.33
N ALA A 84 -9.75 -1.39 2.71
CA ALA A 84 -10.52 -1.13 3.90
C ALA A 84 -11.93 -1.77 3.80
N GLY A 85 -12.37 -2.42 4.88
CA GLY A 85 -13.71 -3.02 4.96
C GLY A 85 -13.87 -4.35 4.22
N CYS A 86 -12.82 -4.88 3.58
CA CYS A 86 -12.78 -6.27 3.14
C CYS A 86 -12.17 -7.14 4.24
N THR A 87 -12.85 -8.25 4.55
CA THR A 87 -12.44 -9.18 5.63
C THR A 87 -12.40 -10.60 5.10
N VAL A 88 -11.47 -11.40 5.63
CA VAL A 88 -11.42 -12.84 5.40
C VAL A 88 -11.92 -13.53 6.68
N GLY A 89 -12.92 -14.40 6.54
CA GLY A 89 -13.61 -15.00 7.70
C GLY A 89 -12.78 -16.00 8.51
N THR A 90 -11.65 -16.46 7.98
CA THR A 90 -10.84 -17.52 8.58
C THR A 90 -9.36 -17.20 8.56
N GLY A 91 -8.63 -17.73 9.54
CA GLY A 91 -7.20 -17.55 9.69
C GLY A 91 -6.83 -16.43 10.67
N ARG A 92 -5.60 -16.49 11.15
CA ARG A 92 -5.04 -15.51 12.11
C ARG A 92 -3.55 -15.42 11.89
N TYR A 93 -2.97 -14.26 12.17
CA TYR A 93 -1.52 -14.17 12.21
C TYR A 93 -0.99 -14.74 13.52
N ARG A 94 0.11 -15.47 13.42
CA ARG A 94 0.93 -15.87 14.55
C ARG A 94 2.29 -15.20 14.46
N TRP A 95 2.76 -14.69 15.59
CA TRP A 95 4.10 -14.13 15.72
C TRP A 95 5.14 -15.24 15.85
N TYR A 96 6.20 -15.14 15.06
CA TYR A 96 7.39 -15.98 15.10
C TYR A 96 8.60 -15.08 15.32
N GLY A 97 9.01 -14.94 16.58
CA GLY A 97 10.24 -14.26 16.93
C GLY A 97 11.45 -15.12 16.56
N TYR A 98 12.49 -14.50 16.03
CA TYR A 98 13.76 -15.15 15.74
C TYR A 98 14.94 -14.28 16.19
N GLY A 99 16.13 -14.88 16.26
CA GLY A 99 17.34 -14.15 16.61
C GLY A 99 17.59 -13.00 15.63
N ARG A 100 17.91 -11.82 16.16
CA ARG A 100 18.14 -10.57 15.40
C ARG A 100 18.95 -10.82 14.13
N LYS A 101 18.43 -10.34 13.00
CA LYS A 101 19.09 -10.37 11.68
C LYS A 101 19.35 -8.94 11.25
N ASP A 102 20.61 -8.61 11.04
CA ASP A 102 21.02 -7.30 10.56
C ASP A 102 21.50 -7.41 9.11
N GLU A 103 21.06 -6.49 8.28
CA GLU A 103 21.47 -6.36 6.89
C GLU A 103 21.85 -4.91 6.61
N ARG A 104 22.94 -4.71 5.87
CA ARG A 104 23.36 -3.39 5.42
C ARG A 104 23.50 -3.39 3.91
N ILE A 105 22.81 -2.44 3.29
CA ILE A 105 22.78 -2.26 1.85
C ILE A 105 23.41 -0.90 1.56
N GLU A 106 24.36 -0.86 0.64
CA GLU A 106 24.89 0.37 0.07
C GLU A 106 24.63 0.40 -1.42
N VAL A 107 24.34 1.59 -1.91
CA VAL A 107 23.95 1.86 -3.29
C VAL A 107 24.62 3.15 -3.73
N HIS A 108 25.25 3.15 -4.90
CA HIS A 108 25.97 4.31 -5.43
C HIS A 108 25.34 4.88 -6.71
N ASP A 109 24.47 4.12 -7.35
CA ASP A 109 23.75 4.54 -8.54
C ASP A 109 22.35 3.92 -8.63
N LEU A 110 21.61 4.37 -9.64
CA LEU A 110 20.21 4.06 -9.80
C LEU A 110 19.98 2.61 -10.22
N ASP A 111 20.96 1.99 -10.88
CA ASP A 111 20.85 0.61 -11.32
C ASP A 111 21.08 -0.34 -10.13
N GLU A 112 22.07 -0.03 -9.28
CA GLU A 112 22.25 -0.70 -7.99
C GLU A 112 21.02 -0.55 -7.08
N LEU A 113 20.40 0.64 -7.05
CA LEU A 113 19.18 0.87 -6.27
C LEU A 113 18.06 -0.08 -6.70
N ARG A 114 17.84 -0.16 -8.02
CA ARG A 114 16.81 -0.99 -8.64
C ARG A 114 17.07 -2.49 -8.51
N ALA A 115 18.34 -2.88 -8.46
CA ALA A 115 18.73 -4.28 -8.32
C ALA A 115 18.61 -4.79 -6.87
N ARG A 116 18.85 -3.92 -5.87
CA ARG A 116 18.99 -4.32 -4.46
C ARG A 116 17.78 -4.02 -3.58
N LEU A 117 16.96 -3.04 -3.94
CA LEU A 117 15.79 -2.65 -3.16
C LEU A 117 14.53 -2.89 -3.99
N PRO A 118 13.58 -3.74 -3.55
CA PRO A 118 12.31 -3.92 -4.25
C PRO A 118 11.55 -2.58 -4.28
N LEU A 119 11.17 -2.16 -5.48
CA LEU A 119 10.94 -0.76 -5.83
C LEU A 119 9.49 -0.30 -5.60
N GLY A 120 9.33 0.81 -4.87
CA GLY A 120 8.24 1.79 -4.93
C GLY A 120 8.74 3.25 -4.72
N ALA A 121 10.06 3.45 -4.85
CA ALA A 121 10.78 4.42 -4.05
C ALA A 121 11.17 5.72 -4.78
N THR A 122 10.20 6.50 -5.29
CA THR A 122 10.51 7.82 -5.87
C THR A 122 11.32 8.70 -4.91
N HIS A 123 11.04 8.61 -3.62
CA HIS A 123 11.77 9.32 -2.56
C HIS A 123 13.24 8.87 -2.45
N LEU A 124 13.55 7.58 -2.60
CA LEU A 124 14.93 7.10 -2.56
C LEU A 124 15.72 7.52 -3.81
N VAL A 125 15.08 7.60 -4.98
CA VAL A 125 15.73 8.10 -6.20
C VAL A 125 16.20 9.56 -6.01
N GLY A 126 15.35 10.41 -5.45
CA GLY A 126 15.72 11.80 -5.15
C GLY A 126 16.87 11.91 -4.14
N ALA A 127 16.83 11.11 -3.07
CA ALA A 127 17.88 11.08 -2.06
C ALA A 127 19.24 10.61 -2.65
N LEU A 128 19.22 9.61 -3.54
CA LEU A 128 20.41 9.12 -4.22
C LEU A 128 21.03 10.18 -5.13
N GLN A 129 20.20 10.89 -5.91
CA GLN A 129 20.66 11.97 -6.78
C GLN A 129 21.28 13.12 -5.97
N HIS A 130 20.72 13.44 -4.81
CA HIS A 130 21.21 14.52 -3.97
C HIS A 130 22.51 14.18 -3.23
N HIS A 131 22.62 12.99 -2.65
CA HIS A 131 23.76 12.61 -1.81
C HIS A 131 24.88 11.90 -2.59
N GLY A 132 24.59 11.39 -3.79
CA GLY A 132 25.54 10.65 -4.60
C GLY A 132 25.75 9.19 -4.17
N GLY A 133 25.07 8.75 -3.12
CA GLY A 133 25.06 7.39 -2.58
C GLY A 133 24.03 7.27 -1.46
N LEU A 134 23.57 6.05 -1.20
CA LEU A 134 22.63 5.70 -0.13
C LEU A 134 23.14 4.49 0.65
N SER A 135 22.78 4.48 1.93
CA SER A 135 22.91 3.32 2.80
C SER A 135 21.58 3.04 3.49
N ALA A 136 21.23 1.76 3.56
CA ALA A 136 20.12 1.25 4.33
C ALA A 136 20.65 0.23 5.34
N SER A 137 20.25 0.37 6.60
CA SER A 137 20.47 -0.65 7.63
C SER A 137 19.11 -1.21 8.02
N LEU A 138 18.95 -2.52 7.95
CA LEU A 138 17.73 -3.25 8.29
C LEU A 138 18.03 -4.16 9.47
N THR A 139 17.14 -4.19 10.45
CA THR A 139 17.20 -5.12 11.57
C THR A 139 15.86 -5.82 11.69
N GLN A 140 15.82 -7.14 11.51
CA GLN A 140 14.61 -7.93 11.68
C GLN A 140 14.67 -8.77 12.96
N VAL A 141 13.54 -8.90 13.65
CA VAL A 141 13.42 -9.62 14.92
C VAL A 141 12.34 -10.70 14.92
N GLY A 142 11.56 -10.78 13.86
CA GLY A 142 10.53 -11.80 13.72
C GLY A 142 9.63 -11.53 12.52
N LEU A 143 8.62 -12.38 12.37
CA LEU A 143 7.56 -12.20 11.40
C LEU A 143 6.19 -12.57 11.98
N TRP A 144 5.15 -11.92 11.46
CA TRP A 144 3.77 -12.38 11.53
C TRP A 144 3.52 -13.30 10.35
N MET A 145 3.04 -14.52 10.58
CA MET A 145 2.67 -15.46 9.51
C MET A 145 1.20 -15.83 9.64
N LEU A 146 0.49 -15.81 8.52
CA LEU A 146 -0.91 -16.19 8.46
C LEU A 146 -1.04 -17.70 8.60
N GLU A 147 -1.66 -18.15 9.68
CA GLU A 147 -2.13 -19.53 9.83
C GLU A 147 -3.56 -19.60 9.26
N LEU A 148 -3.71 -20.13 8.06
CA LEU A 148 -5.03 -20.53 7.55
C LEU A 148 -5.44 -21.83 8.24
N ARG A 149 -6.69 -21.91 8.70
CA ARG A 149 -7.29 -23.19 9.10
C ARG A 149 -7.69 -23.94 7.83
N ASP A 150 -7.71 -25.27 7.88
CA ASP A 150 -8.00 -26.22 6.77
C ASP A 150 -9.39 -26.08 6.11
N GLU A 151 -9.93 -24.88 6.06
CA GLU A 151 -11.18 -24.51 5.42
C GLU A 151 -10.99 -24.41 3.89
N PRO A 152 -12.06 -24.63 3.10
CA PRO A 152 -12.06 -24.30 1.68
C PRO A 152 -11.72 -22.81 1.48
N ALA A 153 -11.30 -22.47 0.25
CA ALA A 153 -10.76 -21.17 -0.15
C ALA A 153 -11.31 -19.97 0.65
N PRO A 154 -10.44 -19.06 1.13
CA PRO A 154 -10.80 -18.01 2.07
C PRO A 154 -12.01 -17.20 1.58
N GLN A 155 -13.11 -17.28 2.34
CA GLN A 155 -14.31 -16.52 2.03
C GLN A 155 -14.11 -15.07 2.45
N THR A 156 -14.27 -14.16 1.49
CA THR A 156 -14.19 -12.72 1.72
C THR A 156 -15.59 -12.15 1.96
N THR A 157 -15.70 -11.13 2.81
CA THR A 157 -16.95 -10.45 3.12
C THR A 157 -16.71 -8.96 3.31
N GLY A 158 -17.70 -8.14 2.92
CA GLY A 158 -17.65 -6.69 3.02
C GLY A 158 -17.30 -6.02 1.70
N ALA A 159 -16.60 -4.88 1.79
CA ALA A 159 -16.23 -4.05 0.63
C ALA A 159 -14.96 -4.58 -0.05
N CYS A 160 -15.08 -5.70 -0.76
CA CYS A 160 -13.94 -6.41 -1.37
C CYS A 160 -13.70 -6.08 -2.85
N ALA A 161 -14.39 -5.09 -3.40
CA ALA A 161 -14.12 -4.62 -4.76
C ALA A 161 -12.67 -4.14 -4.88
N GLY A 162 -11.96 -4.61 -5.91
CA GLY A 162 -10.55 -4.26 -6.15
C GLY A 162 -9.53 -5.03 -5.31
N ALA A 163 -9.96 -5.94 -4.42
CA ALA A 163 -9.05 -6.84 -3.74
C ALA A 163 -8.38 -7.80 -4.73
N THR A 164 -7.05 -7.94 -4.63
CA THR A 164 -6.30 -8.86 -5.51
C THR A 164 -5.47 -9.87 -4.72
N HIS A 165 -5.05 -9.56 -3.49
CA HIS A 165 -4.20 -10.44 -2.67
C HIS A 165 -4.57 -10.41 -1.19
N VAL A 166 -4.05 -11.38 -0.45
CA VAL A 166 -4.04 -11.43 1.02
C VAL A 166 -2.58 -11.48 1.48
N ILE A 167 -2.23 -10.70 2.51
CA ILE A 167 -0.89 -10.74 3.09
C ILE A 167 -0.71 -12.07 3.82
N VAL A 168 0.23 -12.91 3.39
CA VAL A 168 0.49 -14.20 4.06
C VAL A 168 1.55 -14.09 5.17
N GLY A 169 2.38 -13.05 5.12
CA GLY A 169 3.37 -12.78 6.14
C GLY A 169 3.83 -11.34 6.14
N ALA A 170 4.31 -10.87 7.30
CA ALA A 170 4.87 -9.54 7.47
C ALA A 170 6.06 -9.59 8.44
N HIS A 171 7.25 -9.24 7.95
CA HIS A 171 8.43 -9.11 8.78
C HIS A 171 8.35 -7.86 9.66
N ALA A 172 8.78 -7.98 10.92
CA ALA A 172 8.88 -6.83 11.82
C ALA A 172 10.32 -6.59 12.27
N GLY A 173 10.65 -5.31 12.40
CA GLY A 173 12.01 -4.86 12.54
C GLY A 173 12.14 -3.34 12.62
N ALA A 174 13.37 -2.88 12.48
CA ALA A 174 13.72 -1.47 12.38
C ALA A 174 14.55 -1.24 11.11
N PHE A 175 14.53 -0.01 10.61
CA PHE A 175 15.42 0.40 9.53
C PHE A 175 15.96 1.80 9.76
N ALA A 176 17.12 2.08 9.16
CA ALA A 176 17.70 3.41 9.09
C ALA A 176 18.20 3.65 7.66
N LEU A 177 17.95 4.86 7.15
CA LEU A 177 18.40 5.32 5.84
C LEU A 177 19.34 6.51 6.02
N GLY A 178 20.42 6.55 5.26
CA GLY A 178 21.37 7.65 5.28
C GLY A 178 22.02 7.87 3.91
N GLY A 179 22.28 9.14 3.57
CA GLY A 179 23.07 9.50 2.40
C GLY A 179 24.55 9.19 2.61
N THR A 180 25.22 8.73 1.56
CA THR A 180 26.67 8.49 1.56
C THR A 180 27.32 9.33 0.47
N ALA A 181 28.47 9.93 0.77
CA ALA A 181 29.23 10.66 -0.24
C ALA A 181 29.88 9.66 -1.21
N ARG A 182 29.80 9.95 -2.52
CA ARG A 182 30.46 9.14 -3.54
C ARG A 182 31.97 9.33 -3.43
N HIS A 183 32.72 8.28 -3.09
CA HIS A 183 34.18 8.35 -3.16
C HIS A 183 34.59 8.24 -4.63
N ARG A 184 34.93 9.38 -5.25
CA ARG A 184 35.46 9.41 -6.61
C ARG A 184 36.93 8.96 -6.55
N THR A 185 37.20 7.72 -6.94
CA THR A 185 38.57 7.30 -7.26
C THR A 185 38.88 7.79 -8.67
N ASP A 186 39.46 8.98 -8.76
CA ASP A 186 40.08 9.46 -9.99
C ASP A 186 41.34 8.60 -10.22
N ALA A 187 41.24 7.61 -11.11
CA ALA A 187 42.42 6.98 -11.70
C ALA A 187 42.86 7.86 -12.87
N GLY A 188 44.02 8.51 -12.71
CA GLY A 188 44.67 9.34 -13.72
C GLY A 188 45.26 8.55 -14.88
#